data_AF-A0A2U1J1D7-F1
#
_entry.id   AF-A0A2U1J1D7-F1
#
_cell.length_a   1.000
_cell.length_b   1.000
_cell.length_c   1.000
_cell.angle_alpha   90.00
_cell.angle_beta   90.00
_cell.angle_gamma   90.00
#
_symmetry.space_group_name_H-M   'P 1'
#
loop_
_entity.id
_entity.type
_entity.pdbx_description
1 polymer ?
#
loop_
_entity_poly.entity_id
_entity_poly.type
_entity_poly.pdbx_seq_one_letter_code
_entity_poly.pdbx_strand_id
1 'polypeptide(L)'
;METWESQSKKAQEIERKLEHGINQYAEYSTPKNNVVIDSEWNRNITEMEKNIGQMLNELEATVHKLDEFTANGSSSMGIPFRMLQRHTDSYQEYRISFKKYQMNANNVKTRHGLLGKSREYRAGATGEEMLLDERIHIDSSIEQTEFIIGQAYGVRTDLRDQHGSLINSTNRVIDVGNIMPNINVLLRRIRARKLRDQVILGIVISVCLIILIKYIFGI
;
A
#
# COMPACT_ATOMS: atom_id res chain seq x y z
N MET A 1 -5.87 -29.91 0.65
CA MET A 1 -5.98 -28.89 1.72
C MET A 1 -5.33 -27.63 1.18
N GLU A 2 -6.08 -26.54 1.03
CA GLU A 2 -5.50 -25.25 0.63
C GLU A 2 -4.55 -24.80 1.74
N THR A 3 -3.25 -24.80 1.46
CA THR A 3 -2.26 -24.32 2.41
C THR A 3 -2.02 -22.83 2.20
N TRP A 4 -1.69 -22.12 3.27
CA TRP A 4 -1.31 -20.70 3.24
C TRP A 4 -0.23 -20.42 2.18
N GLU A 5 0.74 -21.34 2.03
CA GLU A 5 1.79 -21.25 1.02
C GLU A 5 1.26 -21.30 -0.42
N SER A 6 0.22 -22.10 -0.68
CA SER A 6 -0.41 -22.17 -2.01
C SER A 6 -1.12 -20.86 -2.35
N GLN A 7 -1.79 -20.24 -1.38
CA GLN A 7 -2.47 -18.96 -1.59
C GLN A 7 -1.45 -17.82 -1.74
N SER A 8 -0.34 -17.85 -0.99
CA SER A 8 0.74 -16.86 -1.14
C SER A 8 1.44 -16.98 -2.51
N LYS A 9 1.68 -18.19 -3.02
CA LYS A 9 2.18 -18.38 -4.39
C LYS A 9 1.20 -17.86 -5.43
N LYS A 10 -0.10 -18.09 -5.25
CA LYS A 10 -1.13 -17.55 -6.14
C LYS A 10 -1.12 -16.02 -6.14
N ALA A 11 -1.03 -15.39 -4.96
CA ALA A 11 -0.92 -13.93 -4.83
C ALA A 11 0.32 -13.39 -5.56
N GLN A 12 1.49 -14.02 -5.40
CA GLN A 12 2.72 -13.63 -6.11
C GLN A 12 2.59 -13.74 -7.65
N GLU A 13 1.90 -14.76 -8.16
CA GLU A 13 1.67 -14.89 -9.60
C GLU A 13 0.77 -13.76 -10.12
N ILE A 14 -0.27 -13.40 -9.36
CA ILE A 14 -1.18 -12.29 -9.70
C ILE A 14 -0.43 -10.95 -9.64
N GLU A 15 0.40 -10.72 -8.61
CA GLU A 15 1.25 -9.53 -8.49
C GLU A 15 2.15 -9.36 -9.72
N ARG A 16 2.79 -10.44 -10.19
CA ARG A 16 3.64 -10.40 -11.39
C ARG A 16 2.85 -10.05 -12.65
N LYS A 17 1.64 -10.59 -12.79
CA LYS A 17 0.74 -10.26 -13.92
C LYS A 17 0.26 -8.81 -13.84
N LEU A 18 -0.05 -8.31 -12.65
CA LEU A 18 -0.42 -6.92 -12.39
C LEU A 18 0.72 -5.97 -12.73
N GLU A 19 1.94 -6.25 -12.28
CA GLU A 19 3.11 -5.43 -12.60
C GLU A 19 3.32 -5.32 -14.11
N HIS A 20 3.20 -6.44 -14.84
CA HIS A 20 3.29 -6.44 -16.29
C HIS A 20 2.16 -5.64 -16.96
N GLY A 21 0.91 -5.85 -16.54
CA GLY A 21 -0.25 -5.13 -17.08
C GLY A 21 -0.20 -3.62 -16.80
N ILE A 22 0.21 -3.23 -15.59
CA ILE A 22 0.37 -1.82 -15.21
C ILE A 22 1.51 -1.18 -15.99
N ASN A 23 2.63 -1.86 -16.21
CA ASN A 23 3.74 -1.33 -17.01
C ASN A 23 3.36 -1.15 -18.49
N GLN A 24 2.61 -2.09 -19.06
CA GLN A 24 2.04 -1.93 -20.39
C GLN A 24 1.10 -0.71 -20.43
N TYR A 25 0.17 -0.63 -19.49
CA TYR A 25 -0.76 0.50 -19.40
C TYR A 25 -0.07 1.85 -19.17
N ALA A 26 1.02 1.88 -18.40
CA ALA A 26 1.88 3.04 -18.24
C ALA A 26 2.52 3.47 -19.57
N GLU A 27 3.02 2.52 -20.35
CA GLU A 27 3.59 2.82 -21.66
C GLU A 27 2.55 3.40 -22.63
N TYR A 28 1.33 2.87 -22.64
CA TYR A 28 0.24 3.36 -23.49
C TYR A 28 -0.35 4.71 -23.02
N SER A 29 -0.35 4.97 -21.71
CA SER A 29 -0.89 6.20 -21.11
C SER A 29 0.13 7.34 -20.99
N THR A 30 1.43 7.06 -21.16
CA THR A 30 2.44 8.13 -21.17
C THR A 30 2.30 9.02 -22.41
N PRO A 31 2.28 10.35 -22.25
CA PRO A 31 2.13 11.29 -23.35
C PRO A 31 3.37 11.31 -24.25
N LYS A 32 3.49 10.37 -25.19
CA LYS A 32 4.46 10.47 -26.29
C LYS A 32 3.92 11.50 -27.30
N ASN A 33 4.80 12.29 -27.92
CA ASN A 33 4.42 13.40 -28.82
C ASN A 33 3.68 12.96 -30.10
N ASN A 34 3.55 11.66 -30.36
CA ASN A 34 2.96 11.12 -31.59
C ASN A 34 1.95 9.98 -31.32
N VAL A 35 1.32 9.93 -30.15
CA VAL A 35 0.26 8.95 -29.88
C VAL A 35 -0.95 9.30 -30.75
N VAL A 36 -1.24 8.42 -31.71
CA VAL A 36 -2.48 8.45 -32.49
C VAL A 36 -3.58 7.89 -31.59
N ILE A 37 -4.54 8.73 -31.20
CA ILE A 37 -5.70 8.29 -30.45
C ILE A 37 -6.79 7.94 -31.46
N ASP A 38 -6.89 6.66 -31.78
CA ASP A 38 -7.93 6.11 -32.65
C ASP A 38 -8.93 5.25 -31.84
N SER A 39 -9.90 4.66 -32.54
CA SER A 39 -10.85 3.73 -31.95
C SER A 39 -10.19 2.46 -31.39
N GLU A 40 -9.05 2.04 -31.94
CA GLU A 40 -8.30 0.86 -31.46
C GLU A 40 -7.60 1.15 -30.14
N TRP A 41 -6.98 2.33 -29.99
CA TRP A 41 -6.37 2.82 -28.76
C TRP A 41 -7.39 2.86 -27.62
N ASN A 42 -8.58 3.41 -27.88
CA ASN A 42 -9.67 3.46 -26.89
C ASN A 42 -10.12 2.04 -26.48
N ARG A 43 -10.24 1.11 -27.44
CA ARG A 43 -10.61 -0.28 -27.16
C ARG A 43 -9.55 -0.98 -26.32
N ASN A 44 -8.29 -0.85 -26.69
CA ASN A 44 -7.16 -1.49 -26.02
C ASN A 44 -6.98 -0.97 -24.59
N ILE A 45 -7.15 0.34 -24.36
CA ILE A 45 -7.12 0.92 -23.01
C ILE A 45 -8.29 0.42 -22.17
N THR A 46 -9.50 0.38 -22.71
CA THR A 46 -10.68 -0.09 -21.98
C THR A 46 -10.54 -1.59 -21.61
N GLU A 47 -10.01 -2.39 -22.52
CA GLU A 47 -9.75 -3.82 -22.29
C GLU A 47 -8.67 -4.03 -21.22
N MET A 48 -7.59 -3.26 -21.29
CA MET A 48 -6.50 -3.34 -20.32
C MET A 48 -6.92 -2.82 -18.94
N GLU A 49 -7.72 -1.76 -18.86
CA GLU A 49 -8.34 -1.29 -17.61
C GLU A 49 -9.24 -2.35 -16.98
N LYS A 50 -10.06 -3.01 -17.79
CA LYS A 50 -10.93 -4.10 -17.32
C LYS A 50 -10.10 -5.28 -16.80
N ASN A 51 -9.06 -5.68 -17.51
CA ASN A 51 -8.19 -6.78 -17.13
C ASN A 51 -7.44 -6.47 -15.81
N ILE A 52 -6.83 -5.28 -15.72
CA ILE A 52 -6.15 -4.83 -14.49
C ILE A 52 -7.14 -4.75 -13.32
N GLY A 53 -8.35 -4.23 -13.53
CA GLY A 53 -9.40 -4.20 -12.51
C GLY A 53 -9.81 -5.60 -12.03
N GLN A 54 -9.94 -6.57 -12.94
CA GLN A 54 -10.22 -7.96 -12.59
C GLN A 54 -9.09 -8.60 -11.78
N MET A 55 -7.83 -8.37 -12.17
CA MET A 55 -6.66 -8.88 -11.45
C MET A 55 -6.51 -8.25 -10.06
N LEU A 56 -6.81 -6.95 -9.91
CA LEU A 56 -6.84 -6.28 -8.60
C LEU A 56 -7.89 -6.89 -7.69
N ASN A 57 -9.11 -7.14 -8.19
CA ASN A 57 -10.17 -7.79 -7.41
C ASN A 57 -9.78 -9.23 -7.02
N GLU A 58 -9.10 -9.97 -7.90
CA GLU A 58 -8.61 -11.30 -7.57
C GLU A 58 -7.50 -11.26 -6.50
N LEU A 59 -6.58 -10.29 -6.58
CA LEU A 59 -5.55 -10.09 -5.56
C LEU A 59 -6.18 -9.74 -4.20
N GLU A 60 -7.16 -8.84 -4.17
CA GLU A 60 -7.90 -8.48 -2.95
C GLU A 60 -8.59 -9.70 -2.32
N ALA A 61 -9.28 -10.52 -3.13
CA ALA A 61 -9.92 -11.73 -2.65
C ALA A 61 -8.90 -12.75 -2.09
N THR A 62 -7.72 -12.88 -2.71
CA THR A 62 -6.66 -13.76 -2.19
C THR A 62 -6.01 -13.21 -0.92
N VAL A 63 -5.81 -11.91 -0.81
CA VAL A 63 -5.32 -11.25 0.41
C VAL A 63 -6.30 -11.42 1.56
N HIS A 64 -7.61 -11.27 1.33
CA HIS A 64 -8.64 -11.55 2.34
C HIS A 64 -8.63 -13.01 2.82
N LYS A 65 -8.47 -13.97 1.90
CA LYS A 65 -8.31 -15.38 2.28
C LYS A 65 -7.04 -15.62 3.11
N LEU A 66 -5.92 -14.99 2.73
CA LEU A 66 -4.68 -15.07 3.49
C LEU A 66 -4.84 -14.46 4.90
N ASP A 67 -5.58 -13.37 5.04
CA ASP A 67 -5.91 -12.77 6.34
C ASP A 67 -6.72 -13.74 7.21
N GLU A 68 -7.77 -14.37 6.65
CA GLU A 68 -8.58 -15.39 7.34
C GLU A 68 -7.73 -16.57 7.82
N PHE A 69 -6.80 -17.07 6.99
CA PHE A 69 -5.85 -18.12 7.40
C PHE A 69 -4.92 -17.66 8.53
N THR A 70 -4.47 -16.40 8.52
CA THR A 70 -3.63 -15.86 9.61
C THR A 70 -4.41 -15.53 10.88
N ALA A 71 -5.70 -15.23 10.80
CA ALA A 71 -6.57 -15.02 11.95
C ALA A 71 -6.91 -16.34 12.66
N ASN A 72 -7.08 -17.42 11.88
CA ASN A 72 -7.32 -18.77 12.40
C ASN A 72 -6.04 -19.46 12.93
N GLY A 73 -4.87 -18.99 12.53
CA GLY A 73 -3.57 -19.45 13.04
C GLY A 73 -3.07 -18.59 14.21
N SER A 74 -2.76 -19.19 15.36
CA SER A 74 -2.45 -18.53 16.64
C SER A 74 -1.17 -17.68 16.69
N SER A 75 -0.59 -17.26 15.56
CA SER A 75 0.72 -16.60 15.49
C SER A 75 0.64 -15.20 14.88
N SER A 76 0.15 -14.25 15.67
CA SER A 76 0.05 -12.80 15.33
C SER A 76 1.40 -12.10 15.10
N MET A 77 2.52 -12.84 15.10
CA MET A 77 3.89 -12.33 14.99
C MET A 77 4.80 -13.27 14.18
N GLY A 78 4.23 -14.09 13.30
CA GLY A 78 4.97 -15.03 12.43
C GLY A 78 5.33 -14.45 11.05
N ILE A 79 6.16 -15.19 10.30
CA ILE A 79 6.45 -14.95 8.88
C ILE A 79 5.16 -14.79 8.02
N PRO A 80 4.08 -15.57 8.25
CA PRO A 80 2.83 -15.42 7.50
C PRO A 80 2.19 -14.04 7.62
N PHE A 81 2.23 -13.43 8.81
CA PHE A 81 1.69 -12.09 9.06
C PHE A 81 2.49 -11.01 8.32
N ARG A 82 3.82 -11.09 8.35
CA ARG A 82 4.69 -10.14 7.62
C ARG A 82 4.50 -10.23 6.10
N MET A 83 4.31 -11.45 5.58
CA MET A 83 4.03 -11.66 4.16
C MET A 83 2.65 -11.15 3.77
N LEU A 84 1.63 -11.36 4.61
CA LEU A 84 0.30 -10.78 4.41
C LEU A 84 0.35 -9.25 4.37
N GLN A 85 1.07 -8.63 5.30
CA GLN A 85 1.28 -7.19 5.31
C GLN A 85 1.92 -6.71 4.00
N ARG A 86 2.97 -7.41 3.54
CA ARG A 86 3.61 -7.11 2.25
C ARG A 86 2.64 -7.22 1.06
N HIS A 87 1.83 -8.27 1.00
CA HIS A 87 0.83 -8.41 -0.07
C HIS A 87 -0.24 -7.31 -0.03
N THR A 88 -0.62 -6.87 1.18
CA THR A 88 -1.53 -5.75 1.37
C THR A 88 -0.92 -4.43 0.88
N ASP A 89 0.34 -4.17 1.24
CA ASP A 89 1.08 -2.99 0.80
C ASP A 89 1.24 -2.97 -0.73
N SER A 90 1.65 -4.10 -1.33
CA SER A 90 1.74 -4.26 -2.80
C SER A 90 0.39 -4.01 -3.49
N TYR A 91 -0.70 -4.57 -2.97
CA TYR A 91 -2.04 -4.35 -3.52
C TYR A 91 -2.41 -2.85 -3.52
N GLN A 92 -2.14 -2.14 -2.41
CA GLN A 92 -2.41 -0.69 -2.34
C GLN A 92 -1.53 0.09 -3.33
N GLU A 93 -0.25 -0.25 -3.46
CA GLU A 93 0.66 0.38 -4.41
C GLU A 93 0.20 0.21 -5.86
N TYR A 94 -0.21 -1.01 -6.25
CA TYR A 94 -0.75 -1.27 -7.58
C TYR A 94 -2.04 -0.51 -7.85
N ARG A 95 -2.92 -0.42 -6.85
CA ARG A 95 -4.18 0.31 -6.94
C ARG A 95 -3.98 1.82 -7.12
N ILE A 96 -3.07 2.42 -6.36
CA ILE A 96 -2.70 3.83 -6.49
C ILE A 96 -2.08 4.08 -7.87
N SER A 97 -1.16 3.21 -8.28
CA SER A 97 -0.49 3.29 -9.58
C SER A 97 -1.49 3.21 -10.73
N PHE A 98 -2.44 2.27 -10.67
CA PHE A 98 -3.50 2.14 -11.66
C PHE A 98 -4.34 3.41 -11.80
N LYS A 99 -4.80 3.99 -10.69
CA LYS A 99 -5.54 5.28 -10.71
C LYS A 99 -4.72 6.41 -11.33
N LYS A 100 -3.44 6.52 -10.96
CA LYS A 100 -2.53 7.53 -11.51
C LYS A 100 -2.43 7.40 -13.03
N TYR A 101 -2.27 6.18 -13.54
CA TYR A 101 -2.20 5.97 -14.99
C TYR A 101 -3.55 6.21 -15.67
N GLN A 102 -4.67 5.92 -15.00
CA GLN A 102 -6.01 6.22 -15.53
C GLN A 102 -6.22 7.72 -15.70
N MET A 103 -5.79 8.52 -14.72
CA MET A 103 -5.77 9.98 -14.85
C MET A 103 -4.87 10.44 -16.00
N ASN A 104 -3.70 9.82 -16.17
CA ASN A 104 -2.80 10.14 -17.28
C ASN A 104 -3.41 9.81 -18.65
N ALA A 105 -4.05 8.65 -18.79
CA ALA A 105 -4.74 8.25 -20.02
C ALA A 105 -5.86 9.24 -20.37
N ASN A 106 -6.65 9.67 -19.37
CA ASN A 106 -7.67 10.69 -19.57
C ASN A 106 -7.06 12.03 -20.00
N ASN A 107 -5.98 12.48 -19.36
CA ASN A 107 -5.28 13.71 -19.73
C ASN A 107 -4.75 13.66 -21.18
N VAL A 108 -4.26 12.50 -21.62
CA VAL A 108 -3.82 12.28 -23.02
C VAL A 108 -5.00 12.39 -23.98
N LYS A 109 -6.15 11.80 -23.64
CA LYS A 109 -7.40 11.89 -24.41
C LYS A 109 -7.89 13.33 -24.53
N THR A 110 -7.98 14.06 -23.41
CA THR A 110 -8.38 15.47 -23.38
C THR A 110 -7.42 16.33 -24.20
N ARG A 111 -6.09 16.15 -24.04
CA ARG A 111 -5.09 16.90 -24.81
C ARG A 111 -5.21 16.67 -26.31
N HIS A 112 -5.45 15.44 -26.74
CA HIS A 112 -5.62 15.13 -28.16
C HIS A 112 -6.91 15.74 -28.73
N GLY A 113 -8.01 15.67 -27.99
CA GLY A 113 -9.28 16.32 -28.38
C GLY A 113 -9.14 17.83 -28.59
N LEU A 114 -8.39 18.50 -27.70
CA LEU A 114 -8.12 19.93 -27.80
C LEU A 114 -7.17 20.30 -28.96
N LEU A 115 -6.13 19.50 -29.22
CA LEU A 115 -5.13 19.78 -30.27
C LEU A 115 -5.62 19.46 -31.68
N GLY A 116 -6.40 18.38 -31.86
CA GLY A 116 -6.97 18.02 -33.16
C GLY A 116 -7.87 19.14 -33.69
N LYS A 117 -8.71 19.70 -32.82
CA LYS A 117 -9.70 20.71 -33.21
C LYS A 117 -9.13 22.12 -33.36
N SER A 118 -8.06 22.51 -32.64
CA SER A 118 -7.41 23.82 -32.88
C SER A 118 -6.78 23.94 -34.28
N ARG A 119 -6.51 22.81 -34.95
CA ARG A 119 -6.09 22.78 -36.36
C ARG A 119 -7.28 22.94 -37.31
N GLU A 120 -8.42 22.32 -37.00
CA GLU A 120 -9.68 22.49 -37.76
C GLU A 120 -10.25 23.92 -37.66
N TYR A 121 -10.25 24.52 -36.47
CA TYR A 121 -10.73 25.91 -36.28
C TYR A 121 -9.92 26.96 -37.08
N ARG A 122 -8.65 26.68 -37.39
CA ARG A 122 -7.82 27.57 -38.22
C ARG A 122 -8.03 27.38 -39.72
N ALA A 123 -8.72 26.32 -40.14
CA ALA A 123 -8.85 25.92 -41.55
C ALA A 123 -10.16 26.41 -42.22
N GLY A 124 -10.98 27.23 -41.55
CA GLY A 124 -12.10 27.95 -42.20
C GLY A 124 -13.51 27.53 -41.77
N ALA A 125 -13.72 27.15 -40.50
CA ALA A 125 -15.07 26.88 -39.99
C ALA A 125 -15.94 28.15 -39.97
N THR A 126 -17.20 28.01 -40.38
CA THR A 126 -18.20 29.09 -40.26
C THR A 126 -18.56 29.31 -38.79
N GLY A 127 -18.90 30.55 -38.39
CA GLY A 127 -19.16 30.87 -36.97
C GLY A 127 -20.28 30.03 -36.33
N GLU A 128 -21.22 29.51 -37.11
CA GLU A 128 -22.29 28.62 -36.66
C GLU A 128 -21.80 27.19 -36.39
N GLU A 129 -20.93 26.67 -37.26
CA GLU A 129 -20.26 25.37 -37.09
C GLU A 129 -19.33 25.40 -35.86
N MET A 130 -18.72 26.56 -35.59
CA MET A 130 -17.91 26.80 -34.40
C MET A 130 -18.74 26.67 -33.11
N LEU A 131 -19.95 27.24 -33.08
CA LEU A 131 -20.84 27.21 -31.93
C LEU A 131 -21.47 25.83 -31.71
N LEU A 132 -21.82 25.11 -32.79
CA LEU A 132 -22.28 23.73 -32.71
C LEU A 132 -21.19 22.80 -32.16
N ASP A 133 -19.95 22.96 -32.61
CA ASP A 133 -18.83 22.18 -32.07
C ASP A 133 -18.50 22.55 -30.62
N GLU A 134 -18.62 23.83 -30.25
CA GLU A 134 -18.50 24.28 -28.86
C GLU A 134 -19.56 23.62 -27.97
N ARG A 135 -20.81 23.49 -28.45
CA ARG A 135 -21.87 22.79 -27.71
C ARG A 135 -21.55 21.31 -27.52
N ILE A 136 -21.07 20.61 -28.56
CA ILE A 136 -20.62 19.22 -28.46
C ILE A 136 -19.44 19.10 -27.47
N HIS A 137 -18.54 20.09 -27.46
CA HIS A 137 -17.43 20.15 -26.52
C HIS A 137 -17.89 20.36 -25.08
N ILE A 138 -18.85 21.26 -24.84
CA ILE A 138 -19.46 21.48 -23.53
C ILE A 138 -20.09 20.18 -23.04
N ASP A 139 -20.89 19.50 -23.88
CA ASP A 139 -21.54 18.24 -23.54
C ASP A 139 -20.49 17.15 -23.20
N SER A 140 -19.41 17.03 -23.99
CA SER A 140 -18.31 16.09 -23.70
C SER A 140 -17.51 16.48 -22.45
N SER A 141 -17.33 17.78 -22.20
CA SER A 141 -16.66 18.28 -21.00
C SER A 141 -17.50 18.02 -19.74
N ILE A 142 -18.81 18.10 -19.84
CA ILE A 142 -19.75 17.72 -18.78
C ILE A 142 -19.63 16.22 -18.50
N GLU A 143 -19.66 15.37 -19.52
CA GLU A 143 -19.48 13.91 -19.36
C GLU A 143 -18.13 13.55 -18.71
N GLN A 144 -17.04 14.19 -19.15
CA GLN A 144 -15.72 14.03 -18.53
C GLN A 144 -15.70 14.51 -17.07
N THR A 145 -16.41 15.60 -16.77
CA THR A 145 -16.55 16.12 -15.41
C THR A 145 -17.32 15.14 -14.54
N GLU A 146 -18.39 14.53 -15.04
CA GLU A 146 -19.14 13.49 -14.34
C GLU A 146 -18.27 12.25 -14.06
N PHE A 147 -17.44 11.83 -15.02
CA PHE A 147 -16.47 10.77 -14.81
C PHE A 147 -15.44 11.11 -13.71
N ILE A 148 -14.91 12.33 -13.71
CA ILE A 148 -13.98 12.81 -12.66
C ILE A 148 -14.67 12.86 -11.31
N ILE A 149 -15.93 13.31 -11.24
CA ILE A 149 -16.74 13.32 -10.01
C ILE A 149 -16.92 11.88 -9.50
N GLY A 150 -17.30 10.94 -10.38
CA GLY A 150 -17.42 9.52 -10.04
C GLY A 150 -16.11 8.94 -9.50
N GLN A 151 -14.98 9.27 -10.13
CA GLN A 151 -13.66 8.85 -9.68
C GLN A 151 -13.29 9.47 -8.32
N ALA A 152 -13.62 10.74 -8.09
CA ALA A 152 -13.39 11.43 -6.81
C ALA A 152 -14.24 10.85 -5.66
N TYR A 153 -15.51 10.50 -5.93
CA TYR A 153 -16.34 9.76 -4.98
C TYR A 153 -15.75 8.39 -4.67
N GLY A 154 -15.23 7.68 -5.67
CA GLY A 154 -14.49 6.42 -5.47
C GLY A 154 -13.26 6.60 -4.58
N VAL A 155 -12.42 7.60 -4.84
CA VAL A 155 -11.26 7.93 -4.00
C VAL A 155 -11.66 8.27 -2.56
N ARG A 156 -12.77 9.00 -2.35
CA ARG A 156 -13.25 9.32 -1.00
C ARG A 156 -13.69 8.08 -0.23
N THR A 157 -14.43 7.18 -0.86
CA THR A 157 -14.84 5.89 -0.26
C THR A 157 -13.61 5.05 0.06
N ASP A 158 -12.66 4.99 -0.88
CA ASP A 158 -11.42 4.26 -0.71
C ASP A 158 -10.55 4.79 0.43
N LEU A 159 -10.42 6.10 0.57
CA LEU A 159 -9.72 6.73 1.70
C LEU A 159 -10.43 6.45 3.03
N ARG A 160 -11.77 6.38 3.02
CA ARG A 160 -12.56 6.05 4.19
C ARG A 160 -12.40 4.58 4.59
N ASP A 161 -12.37 3.67 3.63
CA ASP A 161 -12.15 2.24 3.87
C ASP A 161 -10.69 1.99 4.31
N GLN A 162 -9.72 2.73 3.73
CA GLN A 162 -8.32 2.75 4.18
C GLN A 162 -8.16 3.28 5.61
N HIS A 163 -8.95 4.29 6.02
CA HIS A 163 -8.95 4.78 7.39
C HIS A 163 -9.41 3.70 8.39
N GLY A 164 -10.36 2.83 8.01
CA GLY A 164 -10.75 1.67 8.83
C GLY A 164 -9.61 0.66 9.03
N SER A 165 -8.86 0.38 7.96
CA SER A 165 -7.69 -0.53 8.02
C SER A 165 -6.52 0.06 8.84
N LEU A 166 -6.28 1.37 8.74
CA LEU A 166 -5.27 2.07 9.55
C LEU A 166 -5.65 2.11 11.04
N ILE A 167 -6.93 2.28 11.37
CA ILE A 167 -7.41 2.20 12.76
C ILE A 167 -7.21 0.78 13.32
N ASN A 168 -7.54 -0.26 12.55
CA ASN A 168 -7.32 -1.65 12.97
C ASN A 168 -5.82 -1.97 13.19
N SER A 169 -4.93 -1.35 12.42
CA SER A 169 -3.48 -1.46 12.59
C SER A 169 -2.98 -0.68 13.81
N THR A 170 -3.54 0.51 14.06
CA THR A 170 -3.20 1.37 15.22
C THR A 170 -3.66 0.75 16.54
N ASN A 171 -4.84 0.12 16.57
CA ASN A 171 -5.34 -0.58 17.75
C ASN A 171 -4.41 -1.74 18.17
N ARG A 172 -3.80 -2.45 17.22
CA ARG A 172 -2.80 -3.50 17.51
C ARG A 172 -1.46 -2.95 18.01
N VAL A 173 -1.07 -1.73 17.63
CA VAL A 173 0.12 -1.04 18.18
C VAL A 173 -0.15 -0.53 19.61
N ILE A 174 -1.36 -0.09 19.91
CA ILE A 174 -1.78 0.30 21.27
C ILE A 174 -1.79 -0.91 22.21
N ASP A 175 -2.14 -2.10 21.71
CA ASP A 175 -1.99 -3.35 22.47
C ASP A 175 -0.52 -3.72 22.76
N VAL A 176 0.43 -3.34 21.90
CA VAL A 176 1.88 -3.42 22.19
C VAL A 176 2.29 -2.36 23.22
N GLY A 177 1.65 -1.18 23.22
CA GLY A 177 1.80 -0.15 24.25
C GLY A 177 1.40 -0.61 25.64
N ASN A 178 0.42 -1.52 25.75
CA ASN A 178 0.02 -2.15 27.01
C ASN A 178 1.00 -3.23 27.50
N ILE A 179 1.96 -3.68 26.67
CA ILE A 179 3.06 -4.59 27.07
C ILE A 179 4.32 -3.83 27.54
N MET A 180 4.50 -2.56 27.14
CA MET A 180 5.61 -1.72 27.60
C MET A 180 5.76 -1.58 29.14
N PRO A 181 4.70 -1.51 29.98
CA PRO A 181 4.89 -1.46 31.43
C PRO A 181 5.53 -2.73 32.02
N ASN A 182 5.40 -3.90 31.37
CA ASN A 182 5.93 -5.17 31.89
C ASN A 182 7.41 -5.38 31.59
N ILE A 183 7.94 -4.83 30.48
CA ILE A 183 9.37 -4.95 30.15
C ILE A 183 10.21 -4.18 31.19
N ASN A 184 9.76 -3.00 31.63
CA ASN A 184 10.44 -2.24 32.69
C ASN A 184 10.49 -3.00 34.03
N VAL A 185 9.45 -3.78 34.35
CA VAL A 185 9.44 -4.63 35.56
C VAL A 185 10.41 -5.80 35.42
N LEU A 186 10.47 -6.44 34.26
CA LEU A 186 11.41 -7.55 34.00
C LEU A 186 12.87 -7.08 33.99
N LEU A 187 13.15 -5.94 33.35
CA LEU A 187 14.49 -5.34 33.30
C LEU A 187 14.96 -4.88 34.69
N ARG A 188 14.04 -4.34 35.50
CA ARG A 188 14.31 -3.98 36.91
C ARG A 188 14.55 -5.23 37.78
N ARG A 189 13.81 -6.33 37.57
CA ARG A 189 14.04 -7.61 38.29
C ARG A 189 15.38 -8.26 37.92
N ILE A 190 15.84 -8.12 36.68
CA ILE A 190 17.15 -8.62 36.23
C ILE A 190 18.29 -7.80 36.84
N ARG A 191 18.21 -6.46 36.81
CA ARG A 191 19.21 -5.58 37.44
C ARG A 191 19.28 -5.78 38.97
N ALA A 192 18.14 -5.99 39.63
CA ALA A 192 18.10 -6.21 41.07
C ALA A 192 18.77 -7.53 41.51
N ARG A 193 18.65 -8.61 40.72
CA ARG A 193 19.38 -9.86 40.98
C ARG A 193 20.89 -9.67 40.84
N LYS A 194 21.35 -9.01 39.77
CA LYS A 194 22.78 -8.77 39.52
C LYS A 194 23.44 -7.90 40.60
N LEU A 195 22.71 -6.92 41.15
CA LEU A 195 23.22 -6.07 42.24
C LEU A 195 23.33 -6.82 43.58
N ARG A 196 22.38 -7.72 43.88
CA ARG A 196 22.45 -8.55 45.10
C ARG A 196 23.67 -9.46 45.10
N ASP A 197 23.96 -10.09 43.96
CA ASP A 197 25.11 -10.99 43.83
C ASP A 197 26.44 -10.24 44.01
N GLN A 198 26.55 -9.01 43.48
CA GLN A 198 27.74 -8.16 43.68
C GLN A 198 27.92 -7.71 45.14
N VAL A 199 26.84 -7.38 45.85
CA VAL A 199 26.91 -6.98 47.26
C VAL A 199 27.35 -8.16 48.14
N ILE A 200 26.80 -9.35 47.91
CA ILE A 200 27.17 -10.57 48.65
C ILE A 200 28.66 -10.86 48.44
N LEU A 201 29.14 -10.81 47.19
CA LEU A 201 30.53 -11.07 46.87
C LEU A 201 31.48 -10.02 47.49
N GLY A 202 31.07 -8.75 47.53
CA GLY A 202 31.82 -7.69 48.22
C GLY A 202 31.94 -7.90 49.74
N ILE A 203 30.86 -8.32 50.40
CA ILE A 203 30.88 -8.63 51.85
C ILE A 203 31.82 -9.81 52.13
N VAL A 204 31.77 -10.87 51.32
CA VAL A 204 32.65 -12.04 51.49
C VAL A 204 34.12 -11.65 51.36
N ILE A 205 34.47 -10.84 50.37
CA ILE A 205 35.85 -10.33 50.20
C ILE A 205 36.27 -9.49 51.41
N SER A 206 35.40 -8.59 51.88
CA SER A 206 35.70 -7.74 53.04
C SER A 206 35.94 -8.55 54.31
N VAL A 207 35.12 -9.57 54.58
CA VAL A 207 35.29 -10.47 55.74
C VAL A 207 36.59 -11.26 55.62
N CYS A 208 36.88 -11.79 54.43
CA CYS A 208 38.10 -12.56 54.18
C CYS A 208 39.36 -11.70 54.40
N LEU A 209 39.35 -10.44 53.95
CA LEU A 209 40.45 -9.49 54.18
C LEU A 209 40.64 -9.17 55.67
N ILE A 210 39.56 -8.98 56.43
CA ILE A 210 39.66 -8.72 57.89
C ILE A 210 40.28 -9.91 58.62
N ILE A 211 39.86 -11.13 58.28
CA ILE A 211 40.43 -12.37 58.87
C ILE A 211 41.92 -12.49 58.51
N LEU A 212 42.29 -12.21 57.26
CA LEU A 212 43.68 -12.27 56.82
C LEU A 212 44.55 -11.24 57.55
N ILE A 213 44.07 -10.00 57.68
CA ILE A 213 44.75 -8.94 58.44
C ILE A 213 44.91 -9.34 59.91
N LYS A 214 43.86 -9.88 60.55
CA LYS A 214 43.93 -10.40 61.92
C LYS A 214 44.97 -11.50 62.07
N TYR A 215 44.99 -12.46 61.14
CA TYR A 215 45.94 -13.56 61.14
C TYR A 215 47.39 -13.07 60.96
N ILE A 216 47.62 -12.10 60.07
CA ILE A 216 48.96 -11.63 59.74
C ILE A 216 49.54 -10.66 60.78
N PHE A 217 48.70 -9.83 61.40
CA PHE A 217 49.11 -8.89 62.45
C PHE A 217 49.07 -9.49 63.86
N GLY A 218 48.66 -10.76 64.01
CA GLY A 218 48.83 -11.52 65.25
C GLY A 218 48.21 -10.87 66.48
N ILE A 219 46.97 -10.38 66.36
CA ILE A 219 46.09 -10.01 67.50
C ILE A 219 45.02 -11.07 67.68
#